data_AF-A0A959EWY6-F1
#
_entry.id   AF-A0A959EWY6-F1
#
_cell.length_a   1.000
_cell.length_b   1.000
_cell.length_c   1.000
_cell.angle_alpha   90.00
_cell.angle_beta   90.00
_cell.angle_gamma   90.00
#
_symmetry.space_group_name_H-M   'P 1'
#
loop_
_entity.id
_entity.type
_entity.pdbx_description
1 polymer ?
#
loop_
_entity_poly.entity_id
_entity_poly.type
_entity_poly.pdbx_seq_one_letter_code
_entity_poly.pdbx_strand_id
1 'polypeptide(L)'
;MSRIAPREWLQAEQFLASPYFNRQSDLLQLFRFLKPFYPEFRQAPEAELYAAVWPGQAPDRKFLNGRFSALGRLIDDFFYYRRCAAGDLRLRLAADRERGQTSSFVRSCEREIAQRQAQPLLDAESCGQLKFCYQQLYEHPERSGRESGREEVDRLLHYLD
;
A
#
# COMPACT_ATOMS: atom_id res chain seq x y z
N MET A 1 18.83 -8.58 -0.53
CA MET A 1 17.59 -8.15 -1.21
C MET A 1 16.65 -9.34 -1.27
N SER A 2 15.39 -9.19 -0.83
CA SER A 2 14.41 -10.28 -0.88
C SER A 2 14.06 -10.61 -2.35
N ARG A 3 13.92 -11.90 -2.68
CA ARG A 3 13.52 -12.36 -4.01
C ARG A 3 12.01 -12.17 -4.17
N ILE A 4 11.57 -11.44 -5.20
CA ILE A 4 10.15 -11.29 -5.55
C ILE A 4 9.65 -12.63 -6.11
N ALA A 5 8.59 -13.17 -5.54
CA ALA A 5 8.04 -14.45 -5.98
C ALA A 5 7.36 -14.33 -7.35
N PRO A 6 7.31 -15.39 -8.19
CA PRO A 6 6.68 -15.34 -9.52
C PRO A 6 5.22 -14.84 -9.50
N ARG A 7 4.48 -15.19 -8.45
CA ARG A 7 3.10 -14.72 -8.24
C ARG A 7 3.03 -13.21 -8.01
N GLU A 8 4.00 -12.64 -7.30
CA GLU A 8 4.04 -11.20 -7.04
C GLU A 8 4.35 -10.41 -8.30
N TRP A 9 5.21 -10.94 -9.17
CA TRP A 9 5.44 -10.37 -10.50
C TRP A 9 4.17 -10.31 -11.35
N LEU A 10 3.41 -11.40 -11.36
CA LEU A 10 2.14 -11.44 -12.10
C LEU A 10 1.13 -10.43 -11.55
N GLN A 11 1.04 -10.31 -10.22
CA GLN A 11 0.15 -9.34 -9.57
C GLN A 11 0.57 -7.90 -9.85
N ALA A 12 1.88 -7.60 -9.83
CA ALA A 12 2.40 -6.28 -10.17
C ALA A 12 2.06 -5.94 -11.63
N GLU A 13 2.28 -6.89 -12.55
CA GLU A 13 1.95 -6.69 -13.96
C GLU A 13 0.45 -6.42 -14.18
N GLN A 14 -0.43 -7.15 -13.49
CA GLN A 14 -1.88 -6.92 -13.52
C GLN A 14 -2.26 -5.55 -12.95
N PHE A 15 -1.61 -5.12 -11.86
CA PHE A 15 -1.82 -3.81 -11.27
C PHE A 15 -1.42 -2.69 -12.24
N LEU A 16 -0.24 -2.79 -12.87
CA LEU A 16 0.25 -1.83 -13.85
C LEU A 16 -0.54 -1.84 -15.16
N ALA A 17 -1.21 -2.94 -15.49
CA ALA A 17 -2.10 -3.04 -16.64
C ALA A 17 -3.49 -2.43 -16.39
N SER A 18 -3.84 -2.16 -15.13
CA SER A 18 -5.14 -1.59 -14.78
C SER A 18 -5.23 -0.11 -15.18
N PRO A 19 -6.22 0.30 -16.00
CA PRO A 19 -6.45 1.70 -16.35
C PRO A 19 -6.76 2.60 -15.14
N TYR A 20 -7.18 2.00 -14.03
CA TYR A 20 -7.47 2.71 -12.79
C TYR A 20 -6.19 3.24 -12.12
N PHE A 21 -5.14 2.41 -12.07
CA PHE A 21 -3.88 2.75 -11.41
C PHE A 21 -2.87 3.37 -12.36
N ASN A 22 -2.85 2.93 -13.61
CA ASN A 22 -1.89 3.37 -14.61
C ASN A 22 -2.57 3.91 -15.87
N ARG A 23 -2.41 5.22 -16.10
CA ARG A 23 -2.88 5.90 -17.32
C ARG A 23 -1.82 5.93 -18.43
N GLN A 24 -0.60 5.50 -18.16
CA GLN A 24 0.57 5.58 -19.03
C GLN A 24 1.00 4.17 -19.46
N SER A 25 0.56 3.75 -20.64
CA SER A 25 0.81 2.39 -21.16
C SER A 25 2.30 2.07 -21.34
N ASP A 26 3.13 3.08 -21.55
CA ASP A 26 4.58 2.95 -21.66
C ASP A 26 5.25 2.47 -20.37
N LEU A 27 4.68 2.76 -19.19
CA LEU A 27 5.20 2.27 -17.91
C LEU A 27 5.04 0.75 -17.75
N LEU A 28 3.96 0.16 -18.29
CA LEU A 28 3.80 -1.29 -18.32
C LEU A 28 4.83 -1.95 -19.27
N GLN A 29 5.09 -1.33 -20.41
CA GLN A 29 6.10 -1.81 -21.35
C GLN A 29 7.51 -1.72 -20.74
N LEU A 30 7.83 -0.60 -20.09
CA LEU A 30 9.07 -0.42 -19.33
C LEU A 30 9.23 -1.50 -18.25
N PHE A 31 8.17 -1.76 -17.47
CA PHE A 31 8.19 -2.82 -16.45
C PHE A 31 8.48 -4.21 -17.05
N ARG A 32 7.79 -4.55 -18.15
CA ARG A 32 7.99 -5.81 -18.87
C ARG A 32 9.40 -5.95 -19.42
N PHE A 33 9.97 -4.86 -19.93
CA PHE A 33 11.33 -4.83 -20.44
C PHE A 33 12.36 -5.04 -19.31
N LEU A 34 12.13 -4.48 -18.12
CA LEU A 34 13.06 -4.59 -16.98
C LEU A 34 13.00 -5.94 -16.26
N LYS A 35 11.85 -6.61 -16.29
CA LYS A 35 11.59 -7.89 -15.58
C LYS A 35 12.65 -8.98 -15.82
N PRO A 36 13.16 -9.22 -17.05
CA PRO A 36 14.21 -10.22 -17.31
C PRO A 36 15.58 -9.90 -16.69
N PHE A 37 15.84 -8.63 -16.35
CA PHE A 37 17.11 -8.21 -15.76
C PHE A 37 17.12 -8.38 -14.23
N TYR A 38 16.00 -8.73 -13.60
CA TYR A 38 15.92 -9.05 -12.18
C TYR A 38 16.65 -10.36 -11.84
N PRO A 39 17.33 -10.49 -10.67
CA PRO A 39 17.45 -9.53 -9.57
C PRO A 39 18.64 -8.59 -9.67
N GLU A 40 19.59 -8.87 -10.55
CA GLU A 40 20.85 -8.12 -10.60
C GLU A 40 20.68 -6.72 -11.22
N PHE A 41 19.60 -6.50 -11.97
CA PHE A 41 19.34 -5.28 -12.75
C PHE A 41 20.60 -4.83 -13.51
N ARG A 42 21.31 -5.78 -14.11
CA ARG A 42 22.48 -5.47 -14.95
C ARG A 42 22.05 -4.46 -16.00
N GLN A 43 22.91 -3.49 -16.29
CA GLN A 43 22.62 -2.36 -17.17
C GLN A 43 21.92 -2.84 -18.44
N ALA A 44 20.60 -2.63 -18.49
CA ALA A 44 19.85 -2.89 -19.68
C ALA A 44 20.33 -1.88 -20.74
N PRO A 45 20.63 -2.31 -21.98
CA PRO A 45 21.18 -1.40 -22.97
C PRO A 45 20.16 -0.30 -23.26
N GLU A 46 20.54 0.96 -23.03
CA GLU A 46 19.61 2.10 -23.18
C GLU A 46 19.02 2.16 -24.60
N ALA A 47 19.83 1.87 -25.61
CA ALA A 47 19.37 1.81 -27.00
C ALA A 47 18.30 0.72 -27.23
N GLU A 48 18.46 -0.47 -26.63
CA GLU A 48 17.48 -1.55 -26.72
C GLU A 48 16.19 -1.20 -25.98
N LEU A 49 16.31 -0.54 -24.82
CA LEU A 49 15.17 -0.07 -24.06
C LEU A 49 14.33 0.93 -24.87
N TYR A 50 14.99 1.91 -25.48
CA TYR A 50 14.30 2.90 -26.33
C TYR A 50 13.63 2.24 -27.53
N ALA A 51 14.32 1.32 -28.22
CA ALA A 51 13.74 0.60 -29.35
C ALA A 51 12.51 -0.24 -28.95
N ALA A 52 12.52 -0.83 -27.74
CA ALA A 52 11.44 -1.68 -27.26
C ALA A 52 10.23 -0.90 -26.72
N VAL A 53 10.45 0.21 -26.00
CA VAL A 53 9.39 0.92 -25.25
C VAL A 53 8.94 2.22 -25.96
N TRP A 54 9.85 2.90 -26.66
CA TRP A 54 9.58 4.18 -27.32
C TRP A 54 10.15 4.21 -28.74
N PRO A 55 9.64 3.35 -29.65
CA PRO A 55 10.20 3.22 -30.99
C PRO A 55 10.16 4.56 -31.74
N GLY A 56 11.29 4.94 -32.34
CA GLY A 56 11.46 6.18 -33.09
C GLY A 56 11.78 7.41 -32.23
N GLN A 57 11.83 7.30 -30.90
CA GLN A 57 12.36 8.37 -30.05
C GLN A 57 13.88 8.27 -29.90
N ALA A 58 14.55 9.42 -29.95
CA ALA A 58 15.97 9.50 -29.61
C ALA A 58 16.16 9.31 -28.09
N PRO A 59 17.26 8.68 -27.65
CA PRO A 59 17.57 8.55 -26.24
C PRO A 59 17.66 9.91 -25.52
N ASP A 60 16.79 10.12 -24.53
CA ASP A 60 16.79 11.27 -23.63
C ASP A 60 16.86 10.81 -22.18
N ARG A 61 18.02 11.01 -21.55
CA ARG A 61 18.25 10.58 -20.17
C ARG A 61 17.31 11.23 -19.16
N LYS A 62 16.89 12.49 -19.39
CA LYS A 62 15.96 13.19 -18.49
C LYS A 62 14.57 12.57 -18.58
N PHE A 63 14.11 12.30 -19.79
CA PHE A 63 12.86 11.59 -20.03
C PHE A 63 12.87 10.21 -19.37
N LEU A 64 13.94 9.44 -19.59
CA LEU A 64 14.09 8.09 -19.03
C LEU A 64 14.06 8.09 -17.50
N ASN A 65 14.80 9.00 -16.86
CA ASN A 65 14.78 9.16 -15.39
C ASN A 65 13.37 9.47 -14.87
N GLY A 66 12.60 10.30 -15.59
CA GLY A 66 11.21 10.58 -15.27
C GLY A 66 10.32 9.34 -15.33
N ARG A 67 10.54 8.47 -16.32
CA ARG A 67 9.79 7.21 -16.49
C ARG A 67 10.15 6.18 -15.43
N PHE A 68 11.43 6.04 -15.08
CA PHE A 68 11.84 5.21 -13.93
C PHE A 68 11.23 5.72 -12.63
N SER A 69 11.20 7.04 -12.40
CA SER A 69 10.60 7.63 -11.21
C SER A 69 9.09 7.42 -11.15
N ALA A 70 8.40 7.51 -12.29
CA ALA A 70 6.97 7.21 -12.38
C ALA A 70 6.68 5.72 -12.15
N LEU A 71 7.47 4.83 -12.76
CA LEU A 71 7.36 3.39 -12.54
C LEU A 71 7.62 3.01 -11.07
N GLY A 72 8.65 3.60 -10.44
CA GLY A 72 8.95 3.38 -9.03
C GLY A 72 7.75 3.67 -8.14
N ARG A 73 7.11 4.83 -8.34
CA ARG A 73 5.88 5.19 -7.61
C ARG A 73 4.73 4.19 -7.81
N LEU A 74 4.51 3.70 -9.04
CA LEU A 74 3.49 2.69 -9.29
C LEU A 74 3.79 1.35 -8.60
N ILE A 75 5.07 0.99 -8.49
CA ILE A 75 5.49 -0.21 -7.77
C ILE A 75 5.29 -0.04 -6.26
N ASP A 76 5.57 1.14 -5.71
CA ASP A 76 5.28 1.46 -4.32
C ASP A 76 3.76 1.41 -4.05
N ASP A 77 2.94 1.99 -4.94
CA ASP A 77 1.47 1.93 -4.88
C ASP A 77 0.96 0.48 -4.94
N PHE A 78 1.58 -0.37 -5.76
CA PHE A 78 1.26 -1.80 -5.83
C PHE A 78 1.55 -2.50 -4.49
N PHE A 79 2.71 -2.27 -3.88
CA PHE A 79 3.03 -2.85 -2.58
C PHE A 79 2.09 -2.34 -1.50
N TYR A 80 1.77 -1.04 -1.53
CA TYR A 80 0.78 -0.44 -0.65
C TYR A 80 -0.59 -1.10 -0.82
N TYR A 81 -1.08 -1.22 -2.06
CA TYR A 81 -2.33 -1.90 -2.38
C TYR A 81 -2.34 -3.35 -1.88
N ARG A 82 -1.25 -4.10 -2.08
CA ARG A 82 -1.14 -5.48 -1.60
C ARG A 82 -1.19 -5.58 -0.09
N ARG A 83 -0.53 -4.68 0.62
CA ARG A 83 -0.57 -4.69 2.09
C ARG A 83 -1.98 -4.36 2.59
N CYS A 84 -2.66 -3.40 1.98
CA CYS A 84 -4.06 -3.11 2.26
C CYS A 84 -4.99 -4.30 1.95
N ALA A 85 -4.78 -4.97 0.81
CA ALA A 85 -5.55 -6.15 0.41
C ALA A 85 -5.27 -7.38 1.30
N ALA A 86 -4.05 -7.48 1.84
CA ALA A 86 -3.67 -8.50 2.82
C ALA A 86 -4.18 -8.20 4.24
N GLY A 87 -4.91 -7.10 4.43
CA GLY A 87 -5.47 -6.74 5.73
C GLY A 87 -4.49 -6.04 6.67
N ASP A 88 -3.42 -5.41 6.16
CA ASP A 88 -2.58 -4.50 6.95
C ASP A 88 -3.40 -3.26 7.35
N LEU A 89 -4.16 -3.45 8.43
CA LEU A 89 -5.12 -2.53 9.00
C LEU A 89 -4.52 -1.15 9.22
N ARG A 90 -3.24 -1.09 9.61
CA ARG A 90 -2.52 0.16 9.86
C ARG A 90 -2.39 0.99 8.59
N LEU A 91 -2.04 0.35 7.48
CA LEU A 91 -1.90 1.04 6.20
C LEU A 91 -3.24 1.48 5.63
N ARG A 92 -4.28 0.64 5.72
CA ARG A 92 -5.62 1.01 5.27
C ARG A 92 -6.13 2.24 6.01
N LEU A 93 -5.99 2.25 7.34
CA LEU A 93 -6.40 3.39 8.18
C LEU A 93 -5.56 4.64 7.92
N ALA A 94 -4.25 4.50 7.61
CA ALA A 94 -3.42 5.62 7.23
C ALA A 94 -3.87 6.29 5.91
N ALA A 95 -4.21 5.53 4.86
CA ALA A 95 -4.71 6.14 3.62
C ALA A 95 -6.06 6.82 3.78
N ASP A 96 -6.98 6.22 4.55
CA ASP A 96 -8.29 6.84 4.79
C ASP A 96 -8.11 8.21 5.48
N ARG A 97 -7.14 8.31 6.40
CA ARG A 97 -6.76 9.56 7.10
C ARG A 97 -6.10 10.58 6.16
N GLU A 98 -5.13 10.18 5.35
CA GLU A 98 -4.44 11.08 4.39
C GLU A 98 -5.39 11.65 3.34
N ARG A 99 -6.40 10.88 2.91
CA ARG A 99 -7.40 11.31 1.92
C ARG A 99 -8.50 12.19 2.51
N GLY A 100 -8.48 12.46 3.82
CA GLY A 100 -9.52 13.22 4.52
C GLY A 100 -10.89 12.53 4.49
N GLN A 101 -10.95 11.21 4.29
CA GLN A 101 -12.21 10.46 4.23
C GLN A 101 -12.66 10.03 5.62
N THR A 102 -12.95 11.01 6.48
CA THR A 102 -13.19 10.77 7.91
C THR A 102 -14.26 9.72 8.17
N SER A 103 -15.41 9.80 7.51
CA SER A 103 -16.52 8.86 7.76
C SER A 103 -16.19 7.43 7.30
N SER A 104 -15.31 7.28 6.31
CA SER A 104 -14.82 5.96 5.88
C SER A 104 -13.80 5.43 6.89
N PHE A 105 -12.87 6.27 7.37
CA PHE A 105 -11.91 5.94 8.42
C PHE A 105 -12.61 5.43 9.70
N VAL A 106 -13.57 6.21 10.21
CA VAL A 106 -14.30 5.87 11.46
C VAL A 106 -15.03 4.53 11.30
N ARG A 107 -15.78 4.35 10.20
CA ARG A 107 -16.48 3.09 9.92
C ARG A 107 -15.54 1.91 9.74
N SER A 108 -14.36 2.11 9.14
CA SER A 108 -13.33 1.09 8.99
C SER A 108 -12.77 0.66 10.35
N CYS A 109 -12.47 1.59 11.25
CA CYS A 109 -12.01 1.27 12.60
C CYS A 109 -13.10 0.57 13.43
N GLU A 110 -14.34 1.08 13.42
CA GLU A 110 -15.46 0.49 14.18
C GLU A 110 -15.76 -0.93 13.72
N ARG A 111 -15.74 -1.19 12.41
CA ARG A 111 -15.96 -2.53 11.86
C ARG A 111 -14.88 -3.51 12.31
N GLU A 112 -13.62 -3.08 12.32
CA GLU A 112 -12.50 -3.92 12.73
C GLU A 112 -12.51 -4.22 14.22
N ILE A 113 -12.85 -3.21 15.04
CA ILE A 113 -13.09 -3.40 16.47
C ILE A 113 -14.18 -4.44 16.69
N ALA A 114 -15.34 -4.26 16.06
CA ALA A 114 -16.47 -5.17 16.22
C ALA A 114 -16.14 -6.60 15.74
N GLN A 115 -15.47 -6.73 14.59
CA GLN A 115 -15.07 -8.03 14.05
C GLN A 115 -14.09 -8.76 14.97
N ARG A 116 -13.13 -8.03 15.58
CA ARG A 116 -12.12 -8.60 16.46
C ARG A 116 -12.63 -8.91 17.85
N GLN A 117 -13.53 -8.08 18.38
CA GLN A 117 -14.22 -8.37 19.65
C GLN A 117 -15.16 -9.58 19.53
N ALA A 118 -15.69 -9.85 18.34
CA ALA A 118 -16.48 -11.05 18.08
C ALA A 118 -15.65 -12.34 18.02
N GLN A 119 -14.31 -12.25 18.03
CA GLN A 119 -13.40 -13.38 18.04
C GLN A 119 -12.64 -13.45 19.39
N PRO A 120 -12.28 -14.64 19.88
CA PRO A 120 -11.44 -14.72 21.08
C PRO A 120 -10.07 -14.11 20.78
N LEU A 121 -9.62 -13.16 21.62
CA LEU A 121 -8.31 -12.52 21.49
C LEU A 121 -7.23 -13.46 22.05
N LEU A 122 -6.78 -14.41 21.23
CA LEU A 122 -5.91 -15.51 21.66
C LEU A 122 -4.41 -15.18 21.60
N ASP A 123 -4.03 -14.11 20.90
CA ASP A 123 -2.64 -13.74 20.68
C ASP A 123 -2.39 -12.24 20.85
N ALA A 124 -1.13 -11.90 21.16
CA ALA A 124 -0.70 -10.53 21.40
C ALA A 124 -0.82 -9.63 20.16
N GLU A 125 -0.76 -10.21 18.96
CA GLU A 125 -0.92 -9.46 17.71
C GLU A 125 -2.36 -8.94 17.57
N SER A 126 -3.35 -9.79 17.84
CA SER A 126 -4.77 -9.47 17.81
C SER A 126 -5.12 -8.38 18.83
N CYS A 127 -4.59 -8.49 20.05
CA CYS A 127 -4.71 -7.45 21.07
C CYS A 127 -4.06 -6.12 20.63
N GLY A 128 -2.85 -6.17 20.06
CA GLY A 128 -2.15 -4.99 19.57
C GLY A 128 -2.85 -4.28 18.40
N GLN A 129 -3.46 -5.05 17.49
CA GLN A 129 -4.25 -4.51 16.39
C GLN A 129 -5.56 -3.88 16.87
N LEU A 130 -6.23 -4.49 17.85
CA LEU A 130 -7.42 -3.91 18.49
C LEU A 130 -7.09 -2.59 19.20
N LYS A 131 -6.04 -2.58 20.03
CA LYS A 131 -5.53 -1.36 20.68
C LYS A 131 -5.21 -0.25 19.68
N PHE A 132 -4.57 -0.61 18.57
CA PHE A 132 -4.26 0.35 17.50
C PHE A 132 -5.53 1.00 16.94
N CYS A 133 -6.59 0.23 16.63
CA CYS A 133 -7.85 0.80 16.14
C CYS A 133 -8.51 1.75 17.13
N TYR A 134 -8.54 1.37 18.41
CA TYR A 134 -9.10 2.22 19.46
C TYR A 134 -8.32 3.53 19.62
N GLN A 135 -6.99 3.45 19.64
CA GLN A 135 -6.13 4.64 19.69
C GLN A 135 -6.36 5.55 18.47
N GLN A 136 -6.41 4.97 17.26
CA GLN A 136 -6.66 5.72 16.04
C GLN A 136 -8.04 6.40 16.00
N LEU A 137 -9.08 5.77 16.55
CA LEU A 137 -10.40 6.40 16.71
C LEU A 137 -10.39 7.52 17.75
N TYR A 138 -9.72 7.30 18.88
CA TYR A 138 -9.64 8.28 19.97
C TYR A 138 -8.92 9.57 19.53
N GLU A 139 -7.81 9.42 18.81
CA GLU A 139 -7.03 10.54 18.27
C GLU A 139 -7.71 11.26 17.10
N HIS A 140 -8.85 10.76 16.60
CA HIS A 140 -9.51 11.33 15.44
C HIS A 140 -10.34 12.59 15.80
N PRO A 141 -10.17 13.73 15.10
CA PRO A 141 -10.81 15.01 15.47
C PRO A 141 -12.34 15.01 15.54
N GLU A 142 -13.02 14.17 14.76
CA GLU A 142 -14.49 14.01 14.83
C GLU A 142 -14.99 13.21 16.06
N ARG A 143 -14.09 12.53 16.78
CA ARG A 143 -14.39 11.72 17.97
C ARG A 143 -13.79 12.30 19.25
N SER A 144 -12.77 13.16 19.15
CA SER A 144 -12.21 13.91 20.28
C SER A 144 -13.26 14.86 20.86
N GLY A 145 -14.01 14.37 21.85
CA GLY A 145 -15.16 15.06 22.44
C GLY A 145 -16.26 14.12 22.94
N ARG A 146 -16.26 12.84 22.55
CA ARG A 146 -17.16 11.82 23.13
C ARG A 146 -16.46 11.09 24.26
N GLU A 147 -16.96 11.26 25.49
CA GLU A 147 -16.44 10.61 26.72
C GLU A 147 -16.33 9.08 26.59
N SER A 148 -17.17 8.45 25.77
CA SER A 148 -17.22 6.98 25.61
C SER A 148 -15.93 6.35 25.07
N GLY A 149 -15.08 7.11 24.36
CA GLY A 149 -13.84 6.56 23.81
C GLY A 149 -12.72 6.45 24.84
N ARG A 150 -12.75 7.25 25.90
CA ARG A 150 -11.68 7.33 26.90
C ARG A 150 -11.73 6.13 27.85
N GLU A 151 -12.92 5.79 28.35
CA GLU A 151 -13.10 4.66 29.27
C GLU A 151 -12.78 3.30 28.62
N GLU A 152 -13.06 3.13 27.33
CA GLU A 152 -12.73 1.90 26.60
C GLU A 152 -11.23 1.76 26.31
N VAL A 153 -10.55 2.87 25.97
CA VAL A 153 -9.09 2.89 25.82
C VAL A 153 -8.42 2.60 27.16
N ASP A 154 -8.86 3.25 28.24
CA ASP A 154 -8.32 3.04 29.58
C ASP A 154 -8.56 1.60 30.07
N ARG A 155 -9.73 1.00 29.78
CA ARG A 155 -9.98 -0.44 30.04
C ARG A 155 -9.02 -1.33 29.26
N LEU A 156 -8.80 -1.08 27.97
CA LEU A 156 -7.91 -1.92 27.15
C LEU A 156 -6.44 -1.77 27.54
N LEU A 157 -6.03 -0.59 28.01
CA LEU A 157 -4.70 -0.38 28.59
C LEU A 157 -4.52 -1.21 29.87
N HIS A 158 -5.56 -1.32 30.70
CA HIS A 158 -5.52 -2.08 31.94
C HIS A 158 -5.42 -3.61 31.77
N TYR A 159 -5.91 -4.18 30.67
CA TYR A 159 -5.83 -5.63 30.39
C TYR A 159 -4.47 -6.11 29.86
N LEU A 160 -3.52 -5.20 29.63
CA LEU A 160 -2.23 -5.49 28.99
C LEU A 160 -1.02 -5.26 29.91
N ASP A 161 -1.25 -4.83 31.15
CA ASP A 161 -0.27 -4.78 32.24
C ASP A 161 -0.34 -6.09 33.07
#